data_AF-A0A2T3ALE8-F1
#
_entry.id   AF-A0A2T3ALE8-F1
#
_cell.length_a   1.000
_cell.length_b   1.000
_cell.length_c   1.000
_cell.angle_alpha   90.00
_cell.angle_beta   90.00
_cell.angle_gamma   90.00
#
_symmetry.space_group_name_H-M   'P 1'
#
loop_
_entity.id
_entity.type
_entity.pdbx_description
1 polymer ?
#
loop_
_entity_poly.entity_id
_entity_poly.type
_entity_poly.pdbx_seq_one_letter_code
_entity_poly.pdbx_strand_id
1 'polypeptide(L)'
;MSDDDFMQESDEEYDFDYSDADGDEDSGDVDIENKYYNAKQLKLTDPEDAIKEFLEVPKSEGEKGDWGFKGLKQAIKLEFKLQRYDESIKHYEELLTYVKSAVTRNYSEKSINNMLDFIEKGTDPEGAARCMERFYSLTLQCFQTTNNERLWLKTNIKLAKLLLDRRDYQAVNKKVKELHAACRRDDGTEDSSKGTYLLEIYALEIQMYAETKNNKQLKALYQRALRVRSAVPHPKIMGIIRECGGKMHMSEENWKDAQSDFFESFRNYDEAGSLQRIQVLKYLLLTTMLMKSDINPFDSQETKPYKNDPRIAAMTELVDAYQRDDIQKYEGVLISNKDLLADPFIAENIDEVTRNMRTKAVLKLITPYTRMHLSWVAKRLSISEAEVQDIMGFLIVDGRIAGKIDQQHGVLEIDSPRDAERVTAIHDLSLALGALYGTVFKDGDGFRNLDTHMLGDADLSGGFFDGADSRGAGRSGGGGGAGGGGGRSRKVPKHIWGLLNPASA
;
A
#
# COMPACT_ATOMS: atom_id res chain seq x y z
N MET A 1 -25.74 26.58 -26.50
CA MET A 1 -26.24 25.21 -26.75
C MET A 1 -25.00 24.35 -26.79
N SER A 2 -24.95 23.31 -25.97
CA SER A 2 -23.74 22.51 -25.73
C SER A 2 -23.64 21.37 -26.75
N ASP A 3 -22.42 20.95 -27.11
CA ASP A 3 -22.17 19.76 -27.94
C ASP A 3 -22.53 18.42 -27.23
N ASP A 4 -23.04 18.49 -26.01
CA ASP A 4 -23.35 17.36 -25.12
C ASP A 4 -24.71 16.69 -25.42
N ASP A 5 -25.62 17.40 -26.10
CA ASP A 5 -26.98 16.91 -26.41
C ASP A 5 -27.03 15.94 -27.61
N PHE A 6 -25.94 15.77 -28.36
CA PHE A 6 -25.91 14.92 -29.57
C PHE A 6 -25.45 13.47 -29.33
N MET A 7 -25.10 13.10 -28.09
CA MET A 7 -24.52 11.79 -27.75
C MET A 7 -25.45 10.85 -26.96
N GLN A 8 -26.76 11.14 -26.87
CA GLN A 8 -27.70 10.35 -26.06
C GLN A 8 -28.52 9.28 -26.81
N GLU A 9 -28.35 9.08 -28.13
CA GLU A 9 -29.18 8.15 -28.93
C GLU A 9 -28.49 6.85 -29.37
N SER A 10 -27.21 6.59 -29.04
CA SER A 10 -26.46 5.44 -29.59
C SER A 10 -26.43 4.15 -28.75
N ASP A 11 -27.10 4.11 -27.60
CA ASP A 11 -27.07 2.96 -26.66
C ASP A 11 -28.35 2.10 -26.68
N GLU A 12 -29.29 2.36 -27.61
CA GLU A 12 -30.26 1.34 -28.03
C GLU A 12 -29.56 0.36 -28.99
N GLU A 13 -28.78 -0.56 -28.41
CA GLU A 13 -28.24 -1.72 -29.11
C GLU A 13 -29.41 -2.47 -29.77
N TYR A 14 -29.50 -2.36 -31.10
CA TYR A 14 -30.52 -2.99 -31.93
C TYR A 14 -30.34 -4.51 -31.83
N ASP A 15 -31.04 -5.12 -30.88
CA ASP A 15 -31.09 -6.56 -30.62
C ASP A 15 -31.85 -7.24 -31.78
N PHE A 16 -31.17 -7.32 -32.93
CA PHE A 16 -31.62 -8.00 -34.13
C PHE A 16 -31.42 -9.49 -33.92
N ASP A 17 -32.30 -10.07 -33.10
CA ASP A 17 -32.44 -11.50 -32.90
C ASP A 17 -32.82 -12.11 -34.26
N TYR A 18 -31.82 -12.68 -34.95
CA TYR A 18 -32.09 -13.45 -36.17
C TYR A 18 -32.95 -14.63 -35.75
N SER A 19 -34.20 -14.68 -36.23
CA SER A 19 -34.99 -15.89 -36.19
C SER A 19 -34.31 -16.95 -37.06
N ASP A 20 -33.51 -17.80 -36.43
CA ASP A 20 -33.00 -19.03 -37.06
C ASP A 20 -34.22 -19.87 -37.45
N ALA A 21 -34.50 -19.87 -38.76
CA ALA A 21 -35.68 -20.48 -39.33
C ALA A 21 -35.49 -22.00 -39.46
N ASP A 22 -35.65 -22.72 -38.35
CA ASP A 22 -35.65 -24.18 -38.30
C ASP A 22 -36.79 -24.73 -37.40
N GLY A 23 -37.83 -25.27 -38.02
CA GLY A 23 -38.77 -26.22 -37.40
C GLY A 23 -40.12 -25.65 -36.93
N ASP A 24 -41.19 -25.95 -37.68
CA ASP A 24 -42.59 -25.77 -37.25
C ASP A 24 -42.89 -26.55 -35.96
N GLU A 25 -43.37 -25.87 -34.90
CA GLU A 25 -44.42 -26.32 -33.95
C GLU A 25 -44.57 -25.31 -32.78
N ASP A 26 -45.34 -24.22 -32.95
CA ASP A 26 -46.52 -23.93 -32.11
C ASP A 26 -47.31 -22.70 -32.63
N SER A 27 -48.62 -22.82 -32.77
CA SER A 27 -49.50 -21.71 -33.24
C SER A 27 -50.08 -20.86 -32.11
N GLY A 28 -49.70 -21.13 -30.85
CA GLY A 28 -50.15 -20.38 -29.67
C GLY A 28 -49.38 -19.08 -29.38
N ASP A 29 -48.18 -18.92 -29.94
CA ASP A 29 -47.23 -17.88 -29.53
C ASP A 29 -47.57 -16.48 -30.10
N VAL A 30 -48.27 -16.44 -31.25
CA VAL A 30 -48.56 -15.20 -32.01
C VAL A 30 -49.41 -14.20 -31.22
N ASP A 31 -50.39 -14.67 -30.44
CA ASP A 31 -51.23 -13.79 -29.62
C ASP A 31 -50.49 -13.23 -28.40
N ILE A 32 -49.48 -13.95 -27.90
CA ILE A 32 -48.64 -13.56 -26.75
C ILE A 32 -47.58 -12.56 -27.21
N GLU A 33 -46.95 -12.80 -28.35
CA GLU A 33 -46.03 -11.89 -29.03
C GLU A 33 -46.70 -10.55 -29.36
N ASN A 34 -47.91 -10.57 -29.93
CA ASN A 34 -48.68 -9.36 -30.23
C ASN A 34 -48.97 -8.51 -28.99
N LYS A 35 -49.33 -9.13 -27.84
CA LYS A 35 -49.48 -8.42 -26.55
C LYS A 35 -48.18 -7.81 -26.07
N TYR A 36 -47.06 -8.53 -26.18
CA TYR A 36 -45.74 -8.02 -25.77
C TYR A 36 -45.30 -6.81 -26.61
N TYR A 37 -45.54 -6.81 -27.93
CA TYR A 37 -45.24 -5.64 -28.77
C TYR A 37 -46.17 -4.44 -28.50
N ASN A 38 -47.45 -4.68 -28.20
CA ASN A 38 -48.37 -3.62 -27.77
C ASN A 38 -47.88 -2.95 -26.47
N ALA A 39 -47.55 -3.75 -25.44
CA ALA A 39 -46.92 -3.28 -24.20
C ALA A 39 -45.61 -2.50 -24.44
N LYS A 40 -44.80 -2.92 -25.43
CA LYS A 40 -43.57 -2.23 -25.83
C LYS A 40 -43.84 -0.87 -26.50
N GLN A 41 -44.95 -0.69 -27.22
CA GLN A 41 -45.36 0.62 -27.75
C GLN A 41 -45.88 1.54 -26.64
N LEU A 42 -46.74 1.01 -25.75
CA LEU A 42 -47.27 1.72 -24.58
C LEU A 42 -46.19 2.21 -23.62
N LYS A 43 -45.02 1.55 -23.58
CA LYS A 43 -43.84 1.95 -22.80
C LYS A 43 -43.40 3.42 -23.01
N LEU A 44 -43.67 3.98 -24.19
CA LEU A 44 -43.31 5.36 -24.54
C LEU A 44 -44.40 6.39 -24.19
N THR A 45 -45.66 5.97 -24.07
CA THR A 45 -46.79 6.85 -23.77
C THR A 45 -47.20 6.79 -22.30
N ASP A 46 -47.43 5.59 -21.77
CA ASP A 46 -48.03 5.36 -20.45
C ASP A 46 -47.34 4.19 -19.73
N PRO A 47 -46.30 4.45 -18.92
CA PRO A 47 -45.48 3.40 -18.32
C PRO A 47 -46.24 2.56 -17.28
N GLU A 48 -47.31 3.08 -16.68
CA GLU A 48 -48.13 2.33 -15.70
C GLU A 48 -49.04 1.28 -16.35
N ASP A 49 -49.64 1.60 -17.51
CA ASP A 49 -50.47 0.65 -18.25
C ASP A 49 -49.60 -0.35 -19.02
N ALA A 50 -48.44 0.08 -19.53
CA ALA A 50 -47.43 -0.83 -20.07
C ALA A 50 -47.02 -1.93 -19.07
N ILE A 51 -46.87 -1.60 -17.77
CA ILE A 51 -46.58 -2.60 -16.73
C ILE A 51 -47.72 -3.63 -16.61
N LYS A 52 -48.99 -3.20 -16.64
CA LYS A 52 -50.13 -4.12 -16.55
C LYS A 52 -50.13 -5.12 -17.70
N GLU A 53 -49.98 -4.62 -18.94
CA GLU A 53 -49.88 -5.45 -20.15
C GLU A 53 -48.69 -6.42 -20.08
N PHE A 54 -47.51 -5.96 -19.64
CA PHE A 54 -46.33 -6.82 -19.42
C PHE A 54 -46.54 -7.88 -18.31
N LEU A 55 -47.45 -7.65 -17.36
CA LEU A 55 -47.84 -8.60 -16.31
C LEU A 55 -49.03 -9.50 -16.70
N GLU A 56 -49.70 -9.23 -17.82
CA GLU A 56 -50.74 -10.10 -18.40
C GLU A 56 -50.16 -11.11 -19.39
N VAL A 57 -49.02 -10.81 -20.02
CA VAL A 57 -48.27 -11.76 -20.86
C VAL A 57 -47.92 -13.07 -20.10
N PRO A 58 -47.26 -13.04 -18.92
CA PRO A 58 -46.97 -14.25 -18.12
C PRO A 58 -48.20 -15.00 -17.57
N LYS A 59 -49.37 -14.35 -17.56
CA LYS A 59 -50.65 -14.96 -17.12
C LYS A 59 -51.43 -15.56 -18.28
N SER A 60 -51.11 -15.15 -19.51
CA SER A 60 -51.66 -15.70 -20.75
C SER A 60 -50.90 -16.96 -21.18
N GLU A 61 -49.63 -17.09 -20.80
CA GLU A 61 -48.84 -18.32 -20.91
C GLU A 61 -49.38 -19.41 -19.97
N GLY A 62 -49.82 -20.54 -20.53
CA GLY A 62 -50.26 -21.71 -19.75
C GLY A 62 -49.09 -22.57 -19.23
N GLU A 63 -48.00 -22.62 -19.99
CA GLU A 63 -46.70 -23.13 -19.58
C GLU A 63 -45.68 -21.98 -19.62
N LYS A 64 -44.69 -21.99 -18.72
CA LYS A 64 -43.72 -20.90 -18.59
C LYS A 64 -42.85 -20.82 -19.85
N GLY A 65 -42.98 -19.75 -20.62
CA GLY A 65 -42.25 -19.52 -21.87
C GLY A 65 -41.21 -18.41 -21.78
N ASP A 66 -40.57 -18.15 -22.92
CA ASP A 66 -39.58 -17.07 -23.05
C ASP A 66 -40.25 -15.68 -23.14
N TRP A 67 -41.51 -15.59 -23.60
CA TRP A 67 -42.24 -14.32 -23.68
C TRP A 67 -42.67 -13.80 -22.30
N GLY A 68 -43.11 -14.67 -21.41
CA GLY A 68 -43.36 -14.35 -20.00
C GLY A 68 -42.11 -13.83 -19.30
N PHE A 69 -40.94 -14.43 -19.56
CA PHE A 69 -39.67 -13.95 -19.04
C PHE A 69 -39.26 -12.58 -19.65
N LYS A 70 -39.43 -12.38 -20.96
CA LYS A 70 -39.21 -11.08 -21.64
C LYS A 70 -40.14 -9.99 -21.07
N GLY A 71 -41.41 -10.31 -20.83
CA GLY A 71 -42.42 -9.44 -20.22
C GLY A 71 -42.05 -8.99 -18.82
N LEU A 72 -41.83 -9.94 -17.89
CA LEU A 72 -41.41 -9.66 -16.51
C LEU A 72 -40.14 -8.80 -16.45
N LYS A 73 -39.16 -9.07 -17.33
CA LYS A 73 -37.91 -8.30 -17.44
C LYS A 73 -38.15 -6.83 -17.84
N GLN A 74 -39.15 -6.51 -18.66
CA GLN A 74 -39.51 -5.12 -18.98
C GLN A 74 -40.36 -4.48 -17.88
N ALA A 75 -41.32 -5.22 -17.29
CA ALA A 75 -42.11 -4.76 -16.15
C ALA A 75 -41.21 -4.31 -14.99
N ILE A 76 -40.27 -5.17 -14.55
CA ILE A 76 -39.32 -4.88 -13.46
C ILE A 76 -38.49 -3.61 -13.77
N LYS A 77 -38.05 -3.41 -15.02
CA LYS A 77 -37.30 -2.21 -15.43
C LYS A 77 -38.15 -0.94 -15.35
N LEU A 78 -39.46 -1.03 -15.64
CA LEU A 78 -40.38 0.11 -15.55
C LEU A 78 -40.79 0.40 -14.11
N GLU A 79 -41.10 -0.63 -13.32
CA GLU A 79 -41.39 -0.51 -11.89
C GLU A 79 -40.22 0.11 -11.13
N PHE A 80 -38.98 -0.27 -11.48
CA PHE A 80 -37.78 0.34 -10.91
C PHE A 80 -37.63 1.82 -11.30
N LYS A 81 -37.94 2.19 -12.55
CA LYS A 81 -37.99 3.61 -12.98
C LYS A 81 -39.09 4.41 -12.27
N LEU A 82 -40.22 3.77 -11.92
CA LEU A 82 -41.34 4.37 -11.20
C LEU A 82 -41.20 4.27 -9.67
N GLN A 83 -40.03 3.92 -9.15
CA GLN A 83 -39.73 3.76 -7.71
C GLN A 83 -40.62 2.75 -6.96
N ARG A 84 -41.30 1.83 -7.67
CA ARG A 84 -42.20 0.81 -7.09
C ARG A 84 -41.45 -0.43 -6.61
N TYR A 85 -40.54 -0.23 -5.66
CA TYR A 85 -39.57 -1.25 -5.25
C TYR A 85 -40.21 -2.55 -4.71
N ASP A 86 -41.29 -2.46 -3.92
CA ASP A 86 -41.93 -3.65 -3.32
C ASP A 86 -42.70 -4.53 -4.33
N GLU A 87 -43.19 -3.94 -5.42
CA GLU A 87 -43.81 -4.66 -6.55
C GLU A 87 -42.71 -5.34 -7.38
N SER A 88 -41.67 -4.58 -7.71
CA SER A 88 -40.48 -5.03 -8.43
C SER A 88 -39.80 -6.24 -7.78
N ILE A 89 -39.72 -6.30 -6.45
CA ILE A 89 -39.17 -7.46 -5.71
C ILE A 89 -40.01 -8.73 -5.94
N LYS A 90 -41.35 -8.63 -5.95
CA LYS A 90 -42.25 -9.79 -6.15
C LYS A 90 -42.14 -10.33 -7.56
N HIS A 91 -42.21 -9.45 -8.56
CA HIS A 91 -42.05 -9.86 -9.96
C HIS A 91 -40.63 -10.39 -10.25
N TYR A 92 -39.61 -9.93 -9.52
CA TYR A 92 -38.27 -10.53 -9.57
C TYR A 92 -38.20 -11.93 -8.95
N GLU A 93 -38.88 -12.17 -7.82
CA GLU A 93 -39.01 -13.51 -7.24
C GLU A 93 -39.74 -14.47 -8.21
N GLU A 94 -40.81 -14.00 -8.86
CA GLU A 94 -41.51 -14.74 -9.92
C GLU A 94 -40.57 -15.04 -11.10
N LEU A 95 -39.84 -14.05 -11.62
CA LEU A 95 -38.86 -14.19 -12.70
C LEU A 95 -37.79 -15.24 -12.36
N LEU A 96 -37.29 -15.28 -11.12
CA LEU A 96 -36.31 -16.27 -10.68
C LEU A 96 -36.86 -17.72 -10.70
N THR A 97 -38.18 -17.92 -10.76
CA THR A 97 -38.75 -19.25 -10.96
C THR A 97 -38.63 -19.75 -12.40
N TYR A 98 -38.69 -18.86 -13.41
CA TYR A 98 -38.52 -19.21 -14.83
C TYR A 98 -37.10 -19.70 -15.14
N VAL A 99 -36.10 -19.19 -14.39
CA VAL A 99 -34.69 -19.60 -14.45
C VAL A 99 -34.49 -21.09 -14.08
N LYS A 100 -35.45 -21.71 -13.39
CA LYS A 100 -35.39 -23.13 -12.99
C LYS A 100 -36.10 -24.08 -13.96
N SER A 101 -37.04 -23.59 -14.79
CA SER A 101 -38.00 -24.45 -15.49
C SER A 101 -38.13 -24.20 -16.99
N ALA A 102 -37.87 -22.99 -17.47
CA ALA A 102 -38.25 -22.56 -18.83
C ALA A 102 -37.04 -22.05 -19.64
N VAL A 103 -36.27 -21.15 -19.05
CA VAL A 103 -35.33 -20.31 -19.78
C VAL A 103 -33.92 -20.91 -19.79
N THR A 104 -33.22 -20.85 -20.93
CA THR A 104 -31.85 -21.35 -21.02
C THR A 104 -30.90 -20.66 -20.01
N ARG A 105 -29.95 -21.43 -19.48
CA ARG A 105 -28.98 -20.97 -18.45
C ARG A 105 -28.16 -19.76 -18.88
N ASN A 106 -27.82 -19.66 -20.17
CA ASN A 106 -27.02 -18.54 -20.71
C ASN A 106 -27.87 -17.28 -20.89
N TYR A 107 -29.13 -17.40 -21.33
CA TYR A 107 -30.03 -16.25 -21.52
C TYR A 107 -30.47 -15.65 -20.17
N SER A 108 -30.75 -16.52 -19.19
CA SER A 108 -31.01 -16.10 -17.81
C SER A 108 -29.77 -15.46 -17.15
N GLU A 109 -28.55 -15.98 -17.36
CA GLU A 109 -27.31 -15.34 -16.89
C GLU A 109 -27.15 -13.91 -17.45
N LYS A 110 -27.24 -13.74 -18.78
CA LYS A 110 -27.15 -12.42 -19.43
C LYS A 110 -28.22 -11.48 -18.90
N SER A 111 -29.47 -11.95 -18.82
CA SER A 111 -30.60 -11.13 -18.39
C SER A 111 -30.51 -10.70 -16.92
N ILE A 112 -30.04 -11.57 -16.02
CA ILE A 112 -29.81 -11.20 -14.61
C ILE A 112 -28.66 -10.21 -14.48
N ASN A 113 -27.53 -10.41 -15.16
CA ASN A 113 -26.43 -9.43 -15.14
C ASN A 113 -26.92 -8.05 -15.64
N ASN A 114 -27.60 -8.00 -16.80
CA ASN A 114 -28.09 -6.75 -17.38
C ASN A 114 -29.18 -6.07 -16.54
N MET A 115 -29.94 -6.82 -15.72
CA MET A 115 -30.86 -6.23 -14.75
C MET A 115 -30.14 -5.67 -13.53
N LEU A 116 -29.17 -6.40 -12.96
CA LEU A 116 -28.36 -5.90 -11.85
C LEU A 116 -27.57 -4.64 -12.25
N ASP A 117 -26.99 -4.62 -13.45
CA ASP A 117 -26.23 -3.48 -13.99
C ASP A 117 -27.14 -2.26 -14.28
N PHE A 118 -28.41 -2.50 -14.64
CA PHE A 118 -29.42 -1.44 -14.79
C PHE A 118 -29.85 -0.86 -13.43
N ILE A 119 -30.07 -1.72 -12.44
CA ILE A 119 -30.41 -1.35 -11.06
C ILE A 119 -29.27 -0.60 -10.39
N GLU A 120 -28.02 -0.97 -10.67
CA GLU A 120 -26.81 -0.29 -10.18
C GLU A 120 -26.64 1.12 -10.77
N LYS A 121 -26.94 1.29 -12.07
CA LYS A 121 -26.96 2.62 -12.72
C LYS A 121 -28.13 3.51 -12.27
N GLY A 122 -29.23 2.93 -11.80
CA GLY A 122 -30.41 3.65 -11.31
C GLY A 122 -30.22 4.18 -9.89
N THR A 123 -29.45 5.24 -9.73
CA THR A 123 -29.12 5.87 -8.45
C THR A 123 -30.30 6.63 -7.83
N ASP A 124 -30.90 6.07 -6.77
CA ASP A 124 -31.77 6.79 -5.83
C ASP A 124 -31.50 6.32 -4.38
N PRO A 125 -31.40 7.20 -3.35
CA PRO A 125 -30.48 6.91 -2.23
C PRO A 125 -30.89 5.86 -1.19
N GLU A 126 -32.18 5.69 -0.87
CA GLU A 126 -32.63 4.83 0.25
C GLU A 126 -33.62 3.72 -0.12
N GLY A 127 -34.52 3.97 -1.07
CA GLY A 127 -35.48 2.97 -1.55
C GLY A 127 -34.78 1.87 -2.37
N ALA A 128 -34.06 2.29 -3.41
CA ALA A 128 -33.28 1.39 -4.25
C ALA A 128 -32.21 0.63 -3.46
N ALA A 129 -31.67 1.21 -2.37
CA ALA A 129 -30.63 0.57 -1.57
C ALA A 129 -31.08 -0.74 -0.89
N ARG A 130 -32.32 -0.76 -0.36
CA ARG A 130 -32.98 -1.94 0.22
C ARG A 130 -33.50 -2.88 -0.86
N CYS A 131 -34.00 -2.32 -1.95
CA CYS A 131 -34.40 -3.08 -3.14
C CYS A 131 -33.22 -3.92 -3.67
N MET A 132 -32.08 -3.29 -3.94
CA MET A 132 -30.83 -3.94 -4.34
C MET A 132 -30.44 -5.10 -3.42
N GLU A 133 -30.39 -4.88 -2.11
CA GLU A 133 -30.01 -5.94 -1.17
C GLU A 133 -30.96 -7.14 -1.25
N ARG A 134 -32.28 -6.88 -1.37
CA ARG A 134 -33.29 -7.94 -1.55
C ARG A 134 -33.12 -8.66 -2.88
N PHE A 135 -32.96 -7.94 -4.00
CA PHE A 135 -32.67 -8.51 -5.31
C PHE A 135 -31.44 -9.43 -5.22
N TYR A 136 -30.29 -8.92 -4.79
CA TYR A 136 -29.07 -9.71 -4.62
C TYR A 136 -29.29 -10.93 -3.70
N SER A 137 -30.03 -10.80 -2.59
CA SER A 137 -30.31 -11.93 -1.70
C SER A 137 -31.13 -13.04 -2.38
N LEU A 138 -32.14 -12.67 -3.17
CA LEU A 138 -32.99 -13.61 -3.93
C LEU A 138 -32.19 -14.24 -5.09
N THR A 139 -31.39 -13.46 -5.81
CA THR A 139 -30.49 -13.98 -6.86
C THR A 139 -29.54 -15.04 -6.29
N LEU A 140 -28.94 -14.78 -5.13
CA LEU A 140 -28.00 -15.68 -4.48
C LEU A 140 -28.65 -16.97 -3.99
N GLN A 141 -29.85 -16.92 -3.42
CA GLN A 141 -30.64 -18.11 -3.04
C GLN A 141 -31.01 -18.94 -4.27
N CYS A 142 -31.40 -18.30 -5.38
CA CYS A 142 -31.66 -18.98 -6.64
C CYS A 142 -30.40 -19.67 -7.16
N PHE A 143 -29.26 -18.98 -7.24
CA PHE A 143 -28.00 -19.56 -7.73
C PHE A 143 -27.41 -20.65 -6.84
N GLN A 144 -27.63 -20.62 -5.52
CA GLN A 144 -27.33 -21.75 -4.62
C GLN A 144 -28.19 -22.97 -4.96
N THR A 145 -29.48 -22.78 -5.23
CA THR A 145 -30.39 -23.88 -5.61
C THR A 145 -30.01 -24.49 -6.98
N THR A 146 -29.58 -23.66 -7.93
CA THR A 146 -29.26 -24.06 -9.32
C THR A 146 -27.81 -24.55 -9.48
N ASN A 147 -27.03 -24.65 -8.39
CA ASN A 147 -25.63 -25.08 -8.38
C ASN A 147 -24.72 -24.28 -9.35
N ASN A 148 -24.92 -22.96 -9.41
CA ASN A 148 -24.24 -22.06 -10.36
C ASN A 148 -23.02 -21.36 -9.73
N GLU A 149 -22.01 -22.11 -9.29
CA GLU A 149 -20.84 -21.56 -8.56
C GLU A 149 -20.23 -20.31 -9.19
N ARG A 150 -20.01 -20.30 -10.52
CA ARG A 150 -19.39 -19.18 -11.25
C ARG A 150 -20.20 -17.87 -11.13
N LEU A 151 -21.52 -17.96 -11.34
CA LEU A 151 -22.41 -16.79 -11.25
C LEU A 151 -22.52 -16.36 -9.79
N TRP A 152 -22.69 -17.32 -8.88
CA TRP A 152 -22.78 -17.06 -7.45
C TRP A 152 -21.55 -16.33 -6.91
N LEU A 153 -20.34 -16.72 -7.33
CA LEU A 153 -19.09 -15.99 -7.01
C LEU A 153 -19.09 -14.58 -7.62
N LYS A 154 -19.38 -14.43 -8.92
CA LYS A 154 -19.39 -13.13 -9.61
C LYS A 154 -20.39 -12.14 -8.98
N THR A 155 -21.60 -12.63 -8.65
CA THR A 155 -22.66 -11.83 -8.02
C THR A 155 -22.34 -11.47 -6.58
N ASN A 156 -21.76 -12.38 -5.78
CA ASN A 156 -21.27 -12.02 -4.43
C ASN A 156 -20.11 -11.01 -4.48
N ILE A 157 -19.20 -11.11 -5.45
CA ILE A 157 -18.11 -10.14 -5.63
C ILE A 157 -18.66 -8.75 -6.02
N LYS A 158 -19.68 -8.67 -6.88
CA LYS A 158 -20.41 -7.42 -7.15
C LYS A 158 -21.09 -6.87 -5.88
N LEU A 159 -21.80 -7.70 -5.13
CA LEU A 159 -22.42 -7.30 -3.87
C LEU A 159 -21.39 -6.79 -2.85
N ALA A 160 -20.23 -7.44 -2.75
CA ALA A 160 -19.15 -7.01 -1.86
C ALA A 160 -18.53 -5.67 -2.27
N LYS A 161 -18.44 -5.37 -3.59
CA LYS A 161 -18.05 -4.04 -4.11
C LYS A 161 -19.06 -2.97 -3.68
N LEU A 162 -20.35 -3.20 -3.92
CA LEU A 162 -21.41 -2.25 -3.52
C LEU A 162 -21.48 -2.01 -2.00
N LEU A 163 -21.24 -3.03 -1.18
CA LEU A 163 -21.17 -2.89 0.27
C LEU A 163 -19.92 -2.12 0.74
N LEU A 164 -18.80 -2.25 0.02
CA LEU A 164 -17.58 -1.48 0.25
C LEU A 164 -17.78 0.00 -0.09
N ASP A 165 -18.42 0.31 -1.22
CA ASP A 165 -18.75 1.69 -1.63
C ASP A 165 -19.70 2.38 -0.63
N ARG A 166 -20.62 1.61 -0.01
CA ARG A 166 -21.49 2.05 1.10
C ARG A 166 -20.78 2.13 2.46
N ARG A 167 -19.50 1.74 2.56
CA ARG A 167 -18.69 1.69 3.79
C ARG A 167 -19.22 0.75 4.89
N ASP A 168 -20.03 -0.26 4.55
CA ASP A 168 -20.44 -1.30 5.51
C ASP A 168 -19.38 -2.40 5.62
N TYR A 169 -18.30 -2.09 6.34
CA TYR A 169 -17.17 -3.00 6.53
C TYR A 169 -17.54 -4.28 7.30
N GLN A 170 -18.65 -4.30 8.07
CA GLN A 170 -19.08 -5.49 8.80
C GLN A 170 -19.77 -6.49 7.86
N ALA A 171 -20.68 -6.02 7.01
CA ALA A 171 -21.31 -6.84 5.98
C ALA A 171 -20.29 -7.36 4.96
N VAL A 172 -19.36 -6.50 4.50
CA VAL A 172 -18.25 -6.89 3.62
C VAL A 172 -17.43 -8.02 4.24
N ASN A 173 -16.94 -7.88 5.48
CA ASN A 173 -16.10 -8.88 6.15
C ASN A 173 -16.82 -10.25 6.29
N LYS A 174 -18.14 -10.25 6.57
CA LYS A 174 -18.95 -11.48 6.59
C LYS A 174 -19.02 -12.13 5.20
N LYS A 175 -19.32 -11.35 4.16
CA LYS A 175 -19.44 -11.84 2.77
C LYS A 175 -18.12 -12.30 2.17
N VAL A 176 -17.04 -11.61 2.48
CA VAL A 176 -15.66 -11.99 2.12
C VAL A 176 -15.25 -13.32 2.74
N LYS A 177 -15.61 -13.59 4.01
CA LYS A 177 -15.34 -14.90 4.64
C LYS A 177 -16.11 -16.04 3.98
N GLU A 178 -17.34 -15.78 3.55
CA GLU A 178 -18.17 -16.72 2.77
C GLU A 178 -17.55 -17.00 1.39
N LEU A 179 -17.08 -15.96 0.70
CA LEU A 179 -16.33 -16.06 -0.56
C LEU A 179 -15.01 -16.84 -0.41
N HIS A 180 -14.21 -16.55 0.62
CA HIS A 180 -12.99 -17.30 0.94
C HIS A 180 -13.24 -18.75 1.34
N ALA A 181 -14.45 -19.10 1.81
CA ALA A 181 -14.83 -20.50 2.01
C ALA A 181 -15.11 -21.17 0.65
N ALA A 182 -15.89 -20.54 -0.22
CA ALA A 182 -16.26 -21.07 -1.55
C ALA A 182 -15.08 -21.15 -2.57
N CYS A 183 -14.00 -20.40 -2.34
CA CYS A 183 -12.76 -20.46 -3.12
C CYS A 183 -11.73 -21.47 -2.60
N ARG A 184 -11.93 -22.07 -1.42
CA ARG A 184 -11.12 -23.19 -0.91
C ARG A 184 -11.74 -24.52 -1.33
N ARG A 185 -10.89 -25.50 -1.65
CA ARG A 185 -11.31 -26.91 -1.82
C ARG A 185 -11.49 -27.58 -0.47
N ASP A 186 -12.14 -28.74 -0.45
CA ASP A 186 -12.34 -29.55 0.77
C ASP A 186 -11.02 -29.96 1.45
N ASP A 187 -9.94 -30.14 0.67
CA ASP A 187 -8.55 -30.36 1.15
C ASP A 187 -7.88 -29.10 1.74
N GLY A 188 -8.59 -27.96 1.84
CA GLY A 188 -8.05 -26.70 2.33
C GLY A 188 -7.08 -25.98 1.39
N THR A 189 -6.84 -26.51 0.19
CA THR A 189 -6.00 -25.88 -0.85
C THR A 189 -6.76 -24.83 -1.65
N GLU A 190 -6.07 -23.77 -2.07
CA GLU A 190 -6.63 -22.73 -2.95
C GLU A 190 -6.78 -23.28 -4.38
N ASP A 191 -7.95 -23.13 -4.99
CA ASP A 191 -8.21 -23.66 -6.33
C ASP A 191 -7.58 -22.77 -7.40
N SER A 192 -6.57 -23.30 -8.12
CA SER A 192 -5.89 -22.63 -9.22
C SER A 192 -6.85 -22.13 -10.33
N SER A 193 -7.96 -22.85 -10.59
CA SER A 193 -8.98 -22.43 -11.55
C SER A 193 -9.84 -21.25 -11.05
N LYS A 194 -9.96 -21.09 -9.73
CA LYS A 194 -10.66 -19.95 -9.08
C LYS A 194 -9.69 -18.80 -8.73
N GLY A 195 -8.41 -18.90 -9.10
CA GLY A 195 -7.35 -17.95 -8.73
C GLY A 195 -7.63 -16.49 -9.13
N THR A 196 -8.30 -16.25 -10.27
CA THR A 196 -8.69 -14.89 -10.69
C THR A 196 -9.78 -14.30 -9.78
N TYR A 197 -10.78 -15.09 -9.40
CA TYR A 197 -11.81 -14.66 -8.43
C TYR A 197 -11.20 -14.45 -7.04
N LEU A 198 -10.24 -15.29 -6.64
CA LEU A 198 -9.53 -15.16 -5.38
C LEU A 198 -8.70 -13.87 -5.30
N LEU A 199 -8.04 -13.45 -6.40
CA LEU A 199 -7.39 -12.15 -6.48
C LEU A 199 -8.38 -10.98 -6.38
N GLU A 200 -9.57 -11.08 -6.97
CA GLU A 200 -10.63 -10.07 -6.76
C GLU A 200 -11.07 -9.99 -5.29
N ILE A 201 -11.24 -11.13 -4.61
CA ILE A 201 -11.60 -11.17 -3.19
C ILE A 201 -10.50 -10.54 -2.32
N TYR A 202 -9.23 -10.89 -2.56
CA TYR A 202 -8.10 -10.27 -1.88
C TYR A 202 -8.00 -8.77 -2.16
N ALA A 203 -8.30 -8.30 -3.37
CA ALA A 203 -8.33 -6.87 -3.68
C ALA A 203 -9.39 -6.11 -2.85
N LEU A 204 -10.60 -6.66 -2.71
CA LEU A 204 -11.65 -6.07 -1.87
C LEU A 204 -11.30 -6.05 -0.39
N GLU A 205 -10.68 -7.13 0.12
CA GLU A 205 -10.15 -7.15 1.49
C GLU A 205 -9.08 -6.08 1.69
N ILE A 206 -8.13 -5.98 0.76
CA ILE A 206 -7.03 -5.04 0.82
C ILE A 206 -7.55 -3.60 0.77
N GLN A 207 -8.55 -3.28 -0.06
CA GLN A 207 -9.22 -1.98 -0.06
C GLN A 207 -9.92 -1.68 1.28
N MET A 208 -10.68 -2.63 1.82
CA MET A 208 -11.34 -2.50 3.13
C MET A 208 -10.32 -2.25 4.27
N TYR A 209 -9.19 -2.98 4.27
CA TYR A 209 -8.15 -2.82 5.29
C TYR A 209 -7.31 -1.55 5.11
N ALA A 210 -7.18 -1.03 3.89
CA ALA A 210 -6.57 0.27 3.62
C ALA A 210 -7.44 1.42 4.18
N GLU A 211 -8.76 1.40 3.94
CA GLU A 211 -9.67 2.41 4.50
C GLU A 211 -9.77 2.35 6.03
N THR A 212 -9.75 1.14 6.61
CA THR A 212 -9.75 0.96 8.08
C THR A 212 -8.36 1.08 8.72
N LYS A 213 -7.33 1.47 7.96
CA LYS A 213 -5.93 1.69 8.39
C LYS A 213 -5.31 0.52 9.18
N ASN A 214 -5.67 -0.73 8.87
CA ASN A 214 -5.16 -1.91 9.59
C ASN A 214 -3.96 -2.55 8.86
N ASN A 215 -2.82 -1.88 8.92
CA ASN A 215 -1.61 -2.24 8.17
C ASN A 215 -1.09 -3.66 8.46
N LYS A 216 -1.33 -4.19 9.68
CA LYS A 216 -0.91 -5.56 10.07
C LYS A 216 -1.65 -6.65 9.29
N GLN A 217 -2.97 -6.52 9.17
CA GLN A 217 -3.78 -7.47 8.39
C GLN A 217 -3.57 -7.26 6.89
N LEU A 218 -3.47 -5.99 6.45
CA LEU A 218 -3.14 -5.61 5.09
C LEU A 218 -1.87 -6.32 4.58
N LYS A 219 -0.79 -6.32 5.37
CA LYS A 219 0.48 -6.98 5.03
C LYS A 219 0.37 -8.49 4.91
N ALA A 220 -0.35 -9.14 5.82
CA ALA A 220 -0.59 -10.58 5.75
C ALA A 220 -1.39 -10.99 4.51
N LEU A 221 -2.38 -10.18 4.12
CA LEU A 221 -3.20 -10.41 2.95
C LEU A 221 -2.47 -10.08 1.64
N TYR A 222 -1.69 -9.01 1.61
CA TYR A 222 -0.85 -8.66 0.48
C TYR A 222 0.17 -9.76 0.17
N GLN A 223 0.87 -10.25 1.20
CA GLN A 223 1.78 -11.41 1.11
C GLN A 223 1.09 -12.69 0.65
N ARG A 224 -0.22 -12.86 0.88
CA ARG A 224 -1.00 -13.99 0.36
C ARG A 224 -1.41 -13.76 -1.10
N ALA A 225 -1.90 -12.58 -1.45
CA ALA A 225 -2.28 -12.21 -2.81
C ALA A 225 -1.12 -12.41 -3.80
N LEU A 226 0.10 -12.00 -3.44
CA LEU A 226 1.32 -12.21 -4.25
C LEU A 226 1.71 -13.69 -4.44
N ARG A 227 1.21 -14.61 -3.59
CA ARG A 227 1.45 -16.07 -3.74
C ARG A 227 0.44 -16.74 -4.67
N VAL A 228 -0.70 -16.10 -4.96
CA VAL A 228 -1.74 -16.65 -5.83
C VAL A 228 -1.24 -16.69 -7.26
N ARG A 229 -0.81 -17.88 -7.71
CA ARG A 229 -0.47 -18.14 -9.11
C ARG A 229 -1.74 -18.30 -9.94
N SER A 230 -2.39 -17.20 -10.31
CA SER A 230 -3.38 -17.23 -11.39
C SER A 230 -2.69 -17.31 -12.75
N ALA A 231 -3.26 -18.07 -13.68
CA ALA A 231 -2.72 -18.21 -15.04
C ALA A 231 -2.77 -16.90 -15.84
N VAL A 232 -3.81 -16.08 -15.61
CA VAL A 232 -3.94 -14.71 -16.16
C VAL A 232 -4.71 -13.84 -15.15
N PRO A 233 -4.02 -13.01 -14.33
CA PRO A 233 -4.68 -11.97 -13.55
C PRO A 233 -5.11 -10.81 -14.47
N HIS A 234 -6.24 -10.17 -14.17
CA HIS A 234 -6.67 -8.97 -14.90
C HIS A 234 -5.82 -7.75 -14.44
N PRO A 235 -5.16 -6.99 -15.34
CA PRO A 235 -4.22 -5.93 -14.96
C PRO A 235 -4.79 -4.93 -13.95
N LYS A 236 -5.99 -4.37 -14.19
CA LYS A 236 -6.70 -3.47 -13.25
C LYS A 236 -6.75 -3.98 -11.78
N ILE A 237 -6.99 -5.27 -11.55
CA ILE A 237 -7.10 -5.84 -10.20
C ILE A 237 -5.71 -6.00 -9.56
N MET A 238 -4.70 -6.39 -10.34
CA MET A 238 -3.31 -6.40 -9.88
C MET A 238 -2.80 -4.99 -9.58
N GLY A 239 -3.21 -3.99 -10.39
CA GLY A 239 -2.92 -2.57 -10.18
C GLY A 239 -3.40 -2.06 -8.82
N ILE A 240 -4.65 -2.39 -8.43
CA ILE A 240 -5.24 -2.09 -7.11
C ILE A 240 -4.44 -2.75 -5.98
N ILE A 241 -4.15 -4.06 -6.10
CA ILE A 241 -3.41 -4.82 -5.07
C ILE A 241 -2.02 -4.21 -4.85
N ARG A 242 -1.29 -3.91 -5.93
CA ARG A 242 0.04 -3.27 -5.89
C ARG A 242 -0.03 -1.82 -5.40
N GLU A 243 -1.07 -1.05 -5.72
CA GLU A 243 -1.24 0.32 -5.21
C GLU A 243 -1.36 0.34 -3.68
N CYS A 244 -2.20 -0.53 -3.12
CA CYS A 244 -2.36 -0.69 -1.69
C CYS A 244 -1.09 -1.28 -1.03
N GLY A 245 -0.37 -2.16 -1.72
CA GLY A 245 0.97 -2.63 -1.33
C GLY A 245 1.97 -1.48 -1.19
N GLY A 246 2.06 -0.60 -2.19
CA GLY A 246 2.91 0.60 -2.16
C GLY A 246 2.55 1.54 -1.02
N LYS A 247 1.26 1.84 -0.82
CA LYS A 247 0.77 2.66 0.30
C LYS A 247 1.11 2.04 1.66
N MET A 248 1.01 0.72 1.80
CA MET A 248 1.42 -0.02 2.99
C MET A 248 2.93 0.10 3.23
N HIS A 249 3.77 -0.18 2.23
CA HIS A 249 5.22 -0.10 2.36
C HIS A 249 5.71 1.31 2.71
N MET A 250 5.05 2.36 2.20
CA MET A 250 5.30 3.75 2.61
C MET A 250 5.02 4.00 4.09
N SER A 251 3.91 3.49 4.62
CA SER A 251 3.60 3.57 6.06
C SER A 251 4.49 2.71 6.96
N GLU A 252 5.38 1.89 6.39
CA GLU A 252 6.46 1.18 7.09
C GLU A 252 7.85 1.78 6.79
N GLU A 253 7.93 2.96 6.17
CA GLU A 253 9.18 3.63 5.72
C GLU A 253 10.03 2.78 4.74
N ASN A 254 9.43 1.75 4.13
CA ASN A 254 10.08 0.82 3.20
C ASN A 254 10.06 1.35 1.77
N TRP A 255 10.74 2.49 1.54
CA TRP A 255 10.70 3.26 0.28
C TRP A 255 11.04 2.47 -0.99
N LYS A 256 11.95 1.49 -0.90
CA LYS A 256 12.40 0.68 -2.04
C LYS A 256 11.31 -0.25 -2.56
N ASP A 257 10.71 -1.02 -1.66
CA ASP A 257 9.63 -1.95 -1.99
C ASP A 257 8.40 -1.16 -2.48
N ALA A 258 8.08 -0.05 -1.80
CA ALA A 258 7.03 0.88 -2.23
C ALA A 258 7.24 1.40 -3.66
N GLN A 259 8.46 1.77 -4.05
CA GLN A 259 8.75 2.23 -5.41
C GLN A 259 8.46 1.11 -6.43
N SER A 260 8.91 -0.12 -6.16
CA SER A 260 8.65 -1.25 -7.05
C SER A 260 7.16 -1.57 -7.19
N ASP A 261 6.42 -1.51 -6.08
CA ASP A 261 4.98 -1.76 -6.07
C ASP A 261 4.20 -0.66 -6.81
N PHE A 262 4.53 0.63 -6.62
CA PHE A 262 3.90 1.70 -7.40
C PHE A 262 4.27 1.65 -8.89
N PHE A 263 5.48 1.22 -9.25
CA PHE A 263 5.86 1.05 -10.66
C PHE A 263 5.12 -0.12 -11.32
N GLU A 264 4.98 -1.26 -10.64
CA GLU A 264 4.15 -2.36 -11.12
C GLU A 264 2.66 -1.98 -11.18
N SER A 265 2.16 -1.26 -10.17
CA SER A 265 0.78 -0.75 -10.15
C SER A 265 0.52 0.18 -11.34
N PHE A 266 1.45 1.11 -11.62
CA PHE A 266 1.38 2.03 -12.76
C PHE A 266 1.29 1.27 -14.09
N ARG A 267 2.19 0.31 -14.35
CA ARG A 267 2.14 -0.54 -15.56
C ARG A 267 0.81 -1.26 -15.71
N ASN A 268 0.32 -1.89 -14.64
CA ASN A 268 -0.97 -2.60 -14.64
C ASN A 268 -2.17 -1.68 -14.92
N TYR A 269 -2.14 -0.43 -14.43
CA TYR A 269 -3.18 0.55 -14.72
C TYR A 269 -3.07 1.16 -16.12
N ASP A 270 -1.87 1.26 -16.68
CA ASP A 270 -1.63 1.74 -18.05
C ASP A 270 -2.10 0.71 -19.09
N GLU A 271 -1.75 -0.56 -18.92
CA GLU A 271 -2.28 -1.69 -19.70
C GLU A 271 -3.81 -1.78 -19.62
N ALA A 272 -4.40 -1.43 -18.47
CA ALA A 272 -5.85 -1.38 -18.28
C ALA A 272 -6.52 -0.08 -18.78
N GLY A 273 -5.77 0.91 -19.28
CA GLY A 273 -6.28 2.21 -19.71
C GLY A 273 -6.95 3.05 -18.60
N SER A 274 -6.69 2.76 -17.32
CA SER A 274 -7.39 3.41 -16.20
C SER A 274 -6.84 4.82 -15.93
N LEU A 275 -7.75 5.78 -15.66
CA LEU A 275 -7.37 7.13 -15.21
C LEU A 275 -6.55 7.12 -13.90
N GLN A 276 -6.68 6.07 -13.09
CA GLN A 276 -5.92 5.87 -11.85
C GLN A 276 -4.40 5.84 -12.06
N ARG A 277 -3.91 5.52 -13.28
CA ARG A 277 -2.48 5.56 -13.60
C ARG A 277 -1.83 6.91 -13.30
N ILE A 278 -2.58 8.02 -13.45
CA ILE A 278 -2.11 9.38 -13.18
C ILE A 278 -1.89 9.59 -11.67
N GLN A 279 -2.79 9.07 -10.84
CA GLN A 279 -2.70 9.13 -9.38
C GLN A 279 -1.52 8.29 -8.87
N VAL A 280 -1.39 7.05 -9.36
CA VAL A 280 -0.26 6.18 -9.02
C VAL A 280 1.07 6.75 -9.50
N LEU A 281 1.11 7.40 -10.67
CA LEU A 281 2.31 8.08 -11.14
C LEU A 281 2.74 9.19 -10.16
N LYS A 282 1.82 9.99 -9.59
CA LYS A 282 2.16 10.95 -8.54
C LYS A 282 2.78 10.25 -7.31
N TYR A 283 2.25 9.11 -6.89
CA TYR A 283 2.80 8.33 -5.77
C TYR A 283 4.18 7.74 -6.07
N LEU A 284 4.44 7.28 -7.30
CA LEU A 284 5.75 6.81 -7.75
C LEU A 284 6.80 7.94 -7.73
N LEU A 285 6.43 9.12 -8.22
CA LEU A 285 7.30 10.32 -8.19
C LEU A 285 7.64 10.72 -6.75
N LEU A 286 6.64 10.75 -5.87
CA LEU A 286 6.80 11.03 -4.43
C LEU A 286 7.74 10.02 -3.75
N THR A 287 7.50 8.73 -3.98
CA THR A 287 8.31 7.64 -3.41
C THR A 287 9.77 7.69 -3.88
N THR A 288 10.02 8.10 -5.13
CA THR A 288 11.39 8.24 -5.65
C THR A 288 12.14 9.39 -4.96
N MET A 289 11.47 10.50 -4.62
CA MET A 289 12.05 11.58 -3.82
C MET A 289 12.37 11.15 -2.38
N LEU A 290 11.53 10.29 -1.77
CA LEU A 290 11.76 9.72 -0.43
C LEU A 290 12.89 8.68 -0.41
N MET A 291 13.04 7.89 -1.48
CA MET A 291 14.15 6.94 -1.64
C MET A 291 15.53 7.63 -1.77
N LYS A 292 15.57 8.96 -1.96
CA LYS A 292 16.78 9.78 -2.12
C LYS A 292 17.65 9.39 -3.33
N SER A 293 17.03 8.79 -4.34
CA SER A 293 17.71 8.38 -5.57
C SER A 293 17.69 9.48 -6.62
N ASP A 294 18.82 9.67 -7.30
CA ASP A 294 18.96 10.66 -8.37
C ASP A 294 18.41 10.18 -9.74
N ILE A 295 17.88 8.95 -9.79
CA ILE A 295 17.27 8.36 -11.00
C ILE A 295 16.00 9.14 -11.35
N ASN A 296 15.87 9.63 -12.57
CA ASN A 296 14.65 10.30 -13.01
C ASN A 296 13.55 9.28 -13.35
N PRO A 297 12.38 9.31 -12.68
CA PRO A 297 11.28 8.39 -12.98
C PRO A 297 10.79 8.47 -14.43
N PHE A 298 10.99 9.59 -15.12
CA PHE A 298 10.58 9.83 -16.51
C PHE A 298 11.55 9.32 -17.57
N ASP A 299 12.69 8.73 -17.18
CA ASP A 299 13.60 8.06 -18.13
C ASP A 299 13.10 6.66 -18.54
N SER A 300 12.14 6.10 -17.79
CA SER A 300 11.43 4.86 -18.16
C SER A 300 10.57 5.04 -19.42
N GLN A 301 10.47 4.01 -20.25
CA GLN A 301 9.75 4.08 -21.53
C GLN A 301 8.24 4.30 -21.34
N GLU A 302 7.71 3.83 -20.21
CA GLU A 302 6.30 3.85 -19.81
C GLU A 302 5.87 5.20 -19.24
N THR A 303 6.78 5.90 -18.56
CA THR A 303 6.50 7.19 -17.89
C THR A 303 6.84 8.38 -18.75
N LYS A 304 7.82 8.25 -19.66
CA LYS A 304 8.26 9.30 -20.58
C LYS A 304 7.14 9.99 -21.38
N PRO A 305 6.10 9.31 -21.90
CA PRO A 305 5.00 9.97 -22.61
C PRO A 305 4.20 10.94 -21.73
N TYR A 306 4.11 10.63 -20.43
CA TYR A 306 3.30 11.38 -19.47
C TYR A 306 3.94 12.68 -18.99
N LYS A 307 5.26 12.87 -19.20
CA LYS A 307 6.03 14.02 -18.68
C LYS A 307 5.39 15.39 -18.97
N ASN A 308 4.68 15.51 -20.08
CA ASN A 308 4.04 16.74 -20.55
C ASN A 308 2.52 16.83 -20.22
N ASP A 309 1.94 15.88 -19.48
CA ASP A 309 0.52 15.93 -19.08
C ASP A 309 0.32 17.02 -18.00
N PRO A 310 -0.57 18.00 -18.21
CA PRO A 310 -0.83 19.07 -17.24
C PRO A 310 -1.18 18.57 -15.84
N ARG A 311 -1.80 17.39 -15.71
CA ARG A 311 -2.23 16.81 -14.44
C ARG A 311 -1.09 16.30 -13.57
N ILE A 312 0.11 16.11 -14.14
CA ILE A 312 1.33 15.73 -13.40
C ILE A 312 2.42 16.79 -13.45
N ALA A 313 2.28 17.84 -14.26
CA ALA A 313 3.30 18.87 -14.46
C ALA A 313 3.88 19.41 -13.13
N ALA A 314 3.04 19.67 -12.13
CA ALA A 314 3.47 20.10 -10.81
C ALA A 314 4.36 19.08 -10.08
N MET A 315 4.09 17.76 -10.20
CA MET A 315 4.98 16.72 -9.66
C MET A 315 6.28 16.59 -10.47
N THR A 316 6.22 16.76 -11.79
CA THR A 316 7.42 16.84 -12.64
C THR A 316 8.32 18.00 -12.20
N GLU A 317 7.75 19.18 -11.93
CA GLU A 317 8.49 20.34 -11.46
C GLU A 317 9.08 20.17 -10.05
N LEU A 318 8.36 19.49 -9.14
CA LEU A 318 8.89 19.12 -7.81
C LEU A 318 10.08 18.16 -7.93
N VAL A 319 9.99 17.13 -8.78
CA VAL A 319 11.10 16.19 -9.01
C VAL A 319 12.29 16.90 -9.67
N ASP A 320 12.06 17.75 -10.66
CA ASP A 320 13.12 18.56 -11.30
C ASP A 320 13.78 19.55 -10.31
N ALA A 321 13.03 20.09 -9.33
CA ALA A 321 13.57 20.93 -8.27
C ALA A 321 14.37 20.10 -7.24
N TYR A 322 13.87 18.91 -6.88
CA TYR A 322 14.54 17.97 -5.99
C TYR A 322 15.89 17.51 -6.57
N GLN A 323 15.93 17.12 -7.84
CA GLN A 323 17.17 16.69 -8.53
C GLN A 323 18.23 17.79 -8.65
N ARG A 324 17.84 19.07 -8.54
CA ARG A 324 18.76 20.22 -8.60
C ARG A 324 19.17 20.75 -7.22
N ASP A 325 18.67 20.13 -6.14
CA ASP A 325 18.71 20.64 -4.76
C ASP A 325 18.18 22.09 -4.61
N ASP A 326 17.19 22.49 -5.41
CA ASP A 326 16.66 23.88 -5.42
C ASP A 326 15.42 24.01 -4.52
N ILE A 327 15.63 24.43 -3.27
CA ILE A 327 14.54 24.67 -2.30
C ILE A 327 13.64 25.82 -2.74
N GLN A 328 14.18 26.91 -3.30
CA GLN A 328 13.38 28.08 -3.62
C GLN A 328 12.36 27.75 -4.73
N LYS A 329 12.80 26.97 -5.73
CA LYS A 329 11.88 26.43 -6.73
C LYS A 329 10.92 25.41 -6.11
N TYR A 330 11.38 24.49 -5.27
CA TYR A 330 10.52 23.48 -4.62
C TYR A 330 9.39 24.12 -3.79
N GLU A 331 9.69 25.08 -2.93
CA GLU A 331 8.69 25.80 -2.12
C GLU A 331 7.75 26.64 -3.00
N GLY A 332 8.27 27.29 -4.05
CA GLY A 332 7.46 28.01 -5.03
C GLY A 332 6.44 27.12 -5.76
N VAL A 333 6.85 25.92 -6.18
CA VAL A 333 5.97 24.93 -6.82
C VAL A 333 4.91 24.41 -5.84
N LEU A 334 5.27 24.15 -4.58
CA LEU A 334 4.35 23.67 -3.55
C LEU A 334 3.29 24.73 -3.17
N ILE A 335 3.68 26.00 -3.07
CA ILE A 335 2.77 27.13 -2.79
C ILE A 335 1.82 27.37 -3.98
N SER A 336 2.32 27.22 -5.21
CA SER A 336 1.55 27.46 -6.43
C SER A 336 0.52 26.35 -6.72
N ASN A 337 0.85 25.10 -6.38
CA ASN A 337 0.06 23.91 -6.72
C ASN A 337 -0.58 23.28 -5.47
N LYS A 338 -1.42 24.04 -4.76
CA LYS A 338 -2.13 23.56 -3.56
C LYS A 338 -3.00 22.32 -3.81
N ASP A 339 -3.42 22.09 -5.05
CA ASP A 339 -4.17 20.90 -5.46
C ASP A 339 -3.39 19.59 -5.23
N LEU A 340 -2.06 19.62 -5.13
CA LEU A 340 -1.27 18.45 -4.75
C LEU A 340 -1.50 18.04 -3.29
N LEU A 341 -1.79 18.99 -2.40
CA LEU A 341 -2.08 18.77 -0.98
C LEU A 341 -3.54 18.34 -0.74
N ALA A 342 -4.38 18.35 -1.77
CA ALA A 342 -5.75 17.83 -1.68
C ALA A 342 -5.80 16.29 -1.59
N ASP A 343 -4.74 15.59 -2.00
CA ASP A 343 -4.59 14.14 -1.78
C ASP A 343 -4.01 13.89 -0.37
N PRO A 344 -4.76 13.25 0.56
CA PRO A 344 -4.29 13.00 1.92
C PRO A 344 -2.99 12.20 1.99
N PHE A 345 -2.77 11.29 1.03
CA PHE A 345 -1.56 10.46 1.00
C PHE A 345 -0.32 11.25 0.58
N ILE A 346 -0.47 12.23 -0.33
CA ILE A 346 0.63 13.13 -0.69
C ILE A 346 0.92 14.06 0.50
N ALA A 347 -0.12 14.64 1.11
CA ALA A 347 0.04 15.55 2.25
C ALA A 347 0.75 14.91 3.46
N GLU A 348 0.47 13.63 3.77
CA GLU A 348 1.12 12.92 4.88
C GLU A 348 2.63 12.68 4.66
N ASN A 349 3.08 12.58 3.40
CA ASN A 349 4.45 12.18 3.05
C ASN A 349 5.33 13.33 2.49
N ILE A 350 4.73 14.43 2.01
CA ILE A 350 5.45 15.57 1.41
C ILE A 350 6.29 16.35 2.44
N ASP A 351 5.88 16.35 3.71
CA ASP A 351 6.63 16.97 4.81
C ASP A 351 8.00 16.30 5.02
N GLU A 352 8.07 14.97 4.87
CA GLU A 352 9.34 14.25 4.95
C GLU A 352 10.25 14.53 3.73
N VAL A 353 9.69 14.64 2.51
CA VAL A 353 10.47 15.10 1.33
C VAL A 353 11.03 16.50 1.57
N THR A 354 10.20 17.40 2.10
CA THR A 354 10.57 18.78 2.41
C THR A 354 11.67 18.82 3.47
N ARG A 355 11.56 18.03 4.55
CA ARG A 355 12.60 17.88 5.57
C ARG A 355 13.91 17.36 4.96
N ASN A 356 13.85 16.31 4.13
CA ASN A 356 15.02 15.75 3.46
C ASN A 356 15.72 16.76 2.54
N MET A 357 14.96 17.55 1.77
CA MET A 357 15.49 18.66 0.94
C MET A 357 16.19 19.73 1.78
N ARG A 358 15.53 20.19 2.85
CA ARG A 358 16.10 21.18 3.78
C ARG A 358 17.38 20.67 4.44
N THR A 359 17.40 19.41 4.88
CA THR A 359 18.59 18.73 5.43
C THR A 359 19.74 18.66 4.42
N LYS A 360 19.49 18.29 3.15
CA LYS A 360 20.51 18.31 2.08
C LYS A 360 21.09 19.71 1.86
N ALA A 361 20.23 20.73 1.78
CA ALA A 361 20.69 22.09 1.50
C ALA A 361 21.44 22.73 2.68
N VAL A 362 21.04 22.46 3.94
CA VAL A 362 21.82 22.85 5.12
C VAL A 362 23.22 22.25 5.00
N LEU A 363 23.35 20.94 4.73
CA LEU A 363 24.64 20.27 4.58
C LEU A 363 25.51 20.90 3.47
N LYS A 364 24.92 21.22 2.32
CA LYS A 364 25.57 21.90 1.19
C LYS A 364 26.03 23.32 1.56
N LEU A 365 25.24 24.03 2.36
CA LEU A 365 25.49 25.41 2.77
C LEU A 365 26.53 25.53 3.89
N ILE A 366 26.59 24.56 4.82
CA ILE A 366 27.57 24.58 5.91
C ILE A 366 29.00 24.21 5.49
N THR A 367 29.13 23.36 4.46
CA THR A 367 30.39 22.72 4.06
C THR A 367 31.61 23.67 3.97
N PRO A 368 31.52 24.90 3.42
CA PRO A 368 32.68 25.78 3.28
C PRO A 368 33.00 26.68 4.51
N TYR A 369 32.23 26.63 5.61
CA TYR A 369 32.40 27.55 6.75
C TYR A 369 32.66 26.81 8.07
N THR A 370 33.63 27.29 8.86
CA THR A 370 33.91 26.76 10.21
C THR A 370 33.03 27.34 11.32
N ARG A 371 32.57 28.59 11.18
CA ARG A 371 31.68 29.26 12.14
C ARG A 371 30.61 30.05 11.39
N MET A 372 29.35 29.95 11.80
CA MET A 372 28.25 30.68 11.16
C MET A 372 27.09 30.96 12.11
N HIS A 373 26.35 32.05 11.87
CA HIS A 373 25.13 32.36 12.62
C HIS A 373 23.93 31.58 12.06
N LEU A 374 23.13 30.98 12.95
CA LEU A 374 21.88 30.28 12.61
C LEU A 374 20.90 31.20 11.88
N SER A 375 20.82 32.47 12.30
CA SER A 375 19.97 33.51 11.69
C SER A 375 20.32 33.83 10.23
N TRP A 376 21.58 33.60 9.80
CA TRP A 376 21.97 33.74 8.41
C TRP A 376 21.49 32.54 7.57
N VAL A 377 21.60 31.33 8.12
CA VAL A 377 21.10 30.09 7.49
C VAL A 377 19.58 30.13 7.35
N ALA A 378 18.86 30.52 8.40
CA ALA A 378 17.42 30.71 8.40
C ALA A 378 16.94 31.67 7.29
N LYS A 379 17.56 32.87 7.20
CA LYS A 379 17.28 33.86 6.15
C LYS A 379 17.61 33.36 4.74
N ARG A 380 18.65 32.54 4.59
CA ARG A 380 19.08 32.04 3.28
C ARG A 380 18.20 30.90 2.75
N LEU A 381 17.61 30.12 3.66
CA LEU A 381 16.72 29.00 3.33
C LEU A 381 15.22 29.35 3.43
N SER A 382 14.87 30.55 3.92
CA SER A 382 13.48 30.99 4.20
C SER A 382 12.75 30.17 5.29
N ILE A 383 13.50 29.68 6.28
CA ILE A 383 13.02 28.76 7.34
C ILE A 383 13.10 29.46 8.71
N SER A 384 12.31 29.02 9.70
CA SER A 384 12.43 29.51 11.08
C SER A 384 13.76 29.13 11.73
N GLU A 385 14.27 29.97 12.64
CA GLU A 385 15.53 29.68 13.35
C GLU A 385 15.44 28.41 14.21
N ALA A 386 14.25 28.09 14.74
CA ALA A 386 13.98 26.86 15.48
C ALA A 386 14.13 25.60 14.60
N GLU A 387 13.48 25.57 13.41
CA GLU A 387 13.62 24.45 12.48
C GLU A 387 15.07 24.27 12.00
N VAL A 388 15.83 25.36 11.81
CA VAL A 388 17.26 25.26 11.48
C VAL A 388 18.06 24.65 12.64
N GLN A 389 17.77 25.05 13.89
CA GLN A 389 18.40 24.46 15.07
C GLN A 389 18.05 22.96 15.19
N ASP A 390 16.81 22.55 14.95
CA ASP A 390 16.38 21.15 15.00
C ASP A 390 17.03 20.30 13.89
N ILE A 391 17.12 20.83 12.66
CA ILE A 391 17.80 20.15 11.54
C ILE A 391 19.29 20.01 11.82
N MET A 392 19.95 21.03 12.36
CA MET A 392 21.37 20.96 12.73
C MET A 392 21.61 20.01 13.91
N GLY A 393 20.76 20.04 14.93
CA GLY A 393 20.81 19.10 16.06
C GLY A 393 20.67 17.64 15.59
N PHE A 394 19.70 17.38 14.70
CA PHE A 394 19.55 16.07 14.06
C PHE A 394 20.81 15.66 13.27
N LEU A 395 21.39 16.56 12.47
CA LEU A 395 22.60 16.27 11.68
C LEU A 395 23.87 16.04 12.51
N ILE A 396 23.96 16.65 13.70
CA ILE A 396 25.04 16.40 14.67
C ILE A 396 24.84 15.02 15.34
N VAL A 397 23.62 14.69 15.75
CA VAL A 397 23.29 13.38 16.37
C VAL A 397 23.45 12.22 15.36
N ASP A 398 23.08 12.42 14.09
CA ASP A 398 23.30 11.46 12.98
C ASP A 398 24.79 11.40 12.55
N GLY A 399 25.69 12.14 13.21
CA GLY A 399 27.13 12.11 12.98
C GLY A 399 27.60 12.69 11.64
N ARG A 400 26.71 13.34 10.87
CA ARG A 400 27.07 13.99 9.58
C ARG A 400 27.79 15.31 9.77
N ILE A 401 27.59 15.97 10.91
CA ILE A 401 28.28 17.21 11.29
C ILE A 401 29.04 16.96 12.58
N ALA A 402 30.37 17.04 12.52
CA ALA A 402 31.21 17.17 13.71
C ALA A 402 31.21 18.66 14.14
N GLY A 403 30.27 19.04 15.00
CA GLY A 403 30.12 20.43 15.41
C GLY A 403 29.26 20.63 16.65
N LYS A 404 29.29 21.85 17.19
CA LYS A 404 28.62 22.28 18.41
C LYS A 404 27.75 23.49 18.11
N ILE A 405 26.58 23.56 18.74
CA ILE A 405 25.68 24.70 18.64
C ILE A 405 25.82 25.53 19.92
N ASP A 406 26.30 26.75 19.79
CA ASP A 406 26.20 27.77 20.84
C ASP A 406 24.81 28.42 20.76
N GLN A 407 23.91 28.01 21.66
CA GLN A 407 22.55 28.52 21.71
C GLN A 407 22.44 29.95 22.27
N GLN A 408 23.46 30.45 23.00
CA GLN A 408 23.44 31.82 23.53
C GLN A 408 23.78 32.84 22.43
N HIS A 409 24.79 32.53 21.61
CA HIS A 409 25.22 33.40 20.50
C HIS A 409 24.54 33.06 19.17
N GLY A 410 23.79 31.95 19.09
CA GLY A 410 23.14 31.46 17.87
C GLY A 410 24.16 31.11 16.79
N VAL A 411 25.25 30.44 17.16
CA VAL A 411 26.38 30.11 16.28
C VAL A 411 26.57 28.59 16.20
N LEU A 412 26.68 28.06 14.97
CA LEU A 412 27.23 26.73 14.73
C LEU A 412 28.76 26.86 14.60
N GLU A 413 29.49 26.05 15.36
CA GLU A 413 30.94 25.89 15.30
C GLU A 413 31.27 24.46 14.89
N ILE A 414 31.96 24.30 13.75
CA ILE A 414 32.34 23.00 13.20
C ILE A 414 33.74 22.67 13.68
N ASP A 415 33.90 21.52 14.35
CA ASP A 415 35.19 21.05 14.85
C ASP A 415 36.08 20.65 13.65
N SER A 416 37.23 21.29 13.52
CA SER A 416 38.21 20.95 12.48
C SER A 416 38.93 19.64 12.85
N PRO A 417 38.86 18.57 12.03
CA PRO A 417 39.49 17.28 12.36
C PRO A 417 41.02 17.39 12.50
N ARG A 418 41.64 18.40 11.88
CA ARG A 418 43.09 18.67 11.94
C ARG A 418 43.64 18.92 13.34
N ASP A 419 42.82 19.37 14.28
CA ASP A 419 43.26 19.61 15.65
C ASP A 419 43.13 18.32 16.49
N ALA A 420 42.09 17.53 16.26
CA ALA A 420 41.94 16.19 16.85
C ALA A 420 43.06 15.24 16.37
N GLU A 421 43.28 15.11 15.06
CA GLU A 421 44.33 14.26 14.47
C GLU A 421 45.72 14.61 15.02
N ARG A 422 46.01 15.90 15.20
CA ARG A 422 47.28 16.39 15.73
C ARG A 422 47.46 16.06 17.21
N VAL A 423 46.40 16.19 18.01
CA VAL A 423 46.42 15.81 19.43
C VAL A 423 46.62 14.29 19.57
N THR A 424 45.95 13.47 18.77
CA THR A 424 46.14 12.02 18.74
C THR A 424 47.57 11.66 18.34
N ALA A 425 48.12 12.26 17.27
CA ALA A 425 49.50 12.00 16.84
C ALA A 425 50.54 12.40 17.91
N ILE A 426 50.32 13.49 18.65
CA ILE A 426 51.17 13.88 19.79
C ILE A 426 51.00 12.91 20.97
N HIS A 427 49.79 12.41 21.22
CA HIS A 427 49.54 11.40 22.24
C HIS A 427 50.25 10.07 21.92
N ASP A 428 50.12 9.58 20.68
CA ASP A 428 50.80 8.37 20.21
C ASP A 428 52.32 8.52 20.26
N LEU A 429 52.86 9.68 19.88
CA LEU A 429 54.29 9.99 20.04
C LEU A 429 54.72 9.99 21.51
N SER A 430 53.89 10.53 22.41
CA SER A 430 54.16 10.55 23.86
C SER A 430 54.15 9.14 24.46
N LEU A 431 53.19 8.29 24.05
CA LEU A 431 53.15 6.88 24.43
C LEU A 431 54.37 6.11 23.88
N ALA A 432 54.76 6.36 22.64
CA ALA A 432 55.96 5.77 22.05
C ALA A 432 57.24 6.21 22.76
N LEU A 433 57.36 7.49 23.16
CA LEU A 433 58.47 7.99 23.98
C LEU A 433 58.47 7.36 25.38
N GLY A 434 57.30 7.20 26.01
CA GLY A 434 57.16 6.55 27.31
C GLY A 434 57.54 5.07 27.27
N ALA A 435 57.16 4.37 26.20
CA ALA A 435 57.57 2.99 25.95
C ALA A 435 59.08 2.88 25.69
N LEU A 436 59.66 3.78 24.88
CA LEU A 436 61.11 3.86 24.65
C LEU A 436 61.86 4.14 25.96
N TYR A 437 61.37 5.08 26.77
CA TYR A 437 61.97 5.38 28.08
C TYR A 437 61.91 4.18 29.01
N GLY A 438 60.79 3.45 29.04
CA GLY A 438 60.67 2.19 29.78
C GLY A 438 61.70 1.15 29.32
N THR A 439 61.76 0.85 28.02
CA THR A 439 62.66 -0.18 27.50
C THR A 439 64.14 0.18 27.62
N VAL A 440 64.50 1.46 27.51
CA VAL A 440 65.90 1.92 27.60
C VAL A 440 66.39 2.07 29.04
N PHE A 441 65.54 2.59 29.95
CA PHE A 441 65.97 2.95 31.33
C PHE A 441 65.46 2.01 32.43
N LYS A 442 64.50 1.12 32.16
CA LYS A 442 64.06 0.07 33.12
C LYS A 442 64.46 -1.33 32.68
N ASP A 443 64.27 -1.66 31.40
CA ASP A 443 64.54 -3.00 30.86
C ASP A 443 65.92 -3.12 30.16
N GLY A 444 66.61 -2.00 29.95
CA GLY A 444 67.94 -1.95 29.34
C GLY A 444 69.05 -2.26 30.33
N ASP A 445 69.67 -3.44 30.22
CA ASP A 445 70.78 -3.88 31.08
C ASP A 445 72.03 -2.96 31.04
N GLY A 446 72.10 -1.98 30.15
CA GLY A 446 73.19 -0.99 30.07
C GLY A 446 73.21 0.07 31.18
N PHE A 447 72.12 0.24 31.95
CA PHE A 447 72.04 1.18 33.08
C PHE A 447 71.83 0.51 34.46
N ARG A 448 71.86 -0.82 34.53
CA ARG A 448 72.10 -1.50 35.80
C ARG A 448 73.54 -1.24 36.21
N ASN A 449 73.75 -0.44 37.26
CA ASN A 449 75.08 -0.22 37.83
C ASN A 449 75.76 -1.55 38.15
N LEU A 450 76.75 -1.94 37.33
CA LEU A 450 77.79 -2.86 37.76
C LEU A 450 78.67 -2.11 38.76
N ASP A 451 78.24 -2.08 40.02
CA ASP A 451 79.12 -1.98 41.19
C ASP A 451 78.30 -2.08 42.49
N THR A 452 78.07 -3.31 42.97
CA THR A 452 77.74 -3.54 44.39
C THR A 452 78.17 -4.94 44.85
N HIS A 453 79.49 -5.15 44.93
CA HIS A 453 80.06 -6.28 45.68
C HIS A 453 80.57 -5.77 47.03
N MET A 454 79.96 -6.23 48.14
CA MET A 454 80.50 -6.19 49.53
C MET A 454 80.76 -4.80 50.14
N LEU A 455 80.41 -4.44 51.38
CA LEU A 455 79.77 -5.09 52.54
C LEU A 455 78.83 -4.05 53.20
N GLY A 456 77.95 -4.47 54.11
CA GLY A 456 76.87 -3.61 54.61
C GLY A 456 77.16 -2.73 55.83
N ASP A 457 76.06 -2.19 56.35
CA ASP A 457 75.83 -1.52 57.65
C ASP A 457 75.83 0.02 57.70
N ALA A 458 75.16 0.55 58.73
CA ALA A 458 74.93 1.94 59.14
C ALA A 458 73.82 2.77 58.43
N ASP A 459 72.66 2.79 59.07
CA ASP A 459 71.66 3.89 59.04
C ASP A 459 72.30 5.27 59.25
N LEU A 460 71.82 6.30 58.52
CA LEU A 460 71.79 7.68 59.02
C LEU A 460 70.61 8.46 58.41
N SER A 461 69.71 8.90 59.28
CA SER A 461 68.42 9.51 58.98
C SER A 461 68.43 11.04 58.84
N GLY A 462 67.48 11.60 58.07
CA GLY A 462 67.01 12.99 58.20
C GLY A 462 67.19 13.85 56.94
N GLY A 463 66.18 14.49 56.35
CA GLY A 463 64.75 14.57 56.68
C GLY A 463 64.31 15.92 57.26
N PHE A 464 63.88 16.84 56.38
CA PHE A 464 63.19 18.13 56.63
C PHE A 464 62.68 18.62 55.25
N PHE A 465 61.44 19.03 54.95
CA PHE A 465 60.12 19.14 55.60
C PHE A 465 59.11 18.43 54.64
N ASP A 466 58.05 17.71 55.00
CA ASP A 466 56.94 17.92 55.95
C ASP A 466 55.96 19.06 55.55
N GLY A 467 54.65 18.84 55.38
CA GLY A 467 53.89 17.59 55.55
C GLY A 467 52.39 17.70 55.26
N ALA A 468 51.65 16.71 55.80
CA ALA A 468 50.18 16.54 55.86
C ALA A 468 49.42 16.40 54.51
N ASP A 469 48.38 15.56 54.38
CA ASP A 469 47.39 15.17 55.40
C ASP A 469 47.08 13.65 55.49
N SER A 470 46.20 13.25 56.43
CA SER A 470 46.20 11.90 57.05
C SER A 470 44.83 11.18 57.18
N ARG A 471 44.89 9.89 57.59
CA ARG A 471 43.81 8.90 57.86
C ARG A 471 43.28 8.18 56.60
N GLY A 472 43.06 6.85 56.54
CA GLY A 472 43.19 5.71 57.47
C GLY A 472 42.41 4.52 56.88
N ALA A 473 42.49 3.25 57.31
CA ALA A 473 43.27 2.51 58.31
C ALA A 473 43.27 1.00 57.92
N GLY A 474 43.74 0.05 58.76
CA GLY A 474 43.72 -1.39 58.41
C GLY A 474 43.57 -2.39 59.57
N ARG A 475 43.19 -3.65 59.25
CA ARG A 475 43.66 -4.92 59.92
C ARG A 475 43.04 -6.22 59.35
N SER A 476 43.92 -7.19 59.06
CA SER A 476 43.84 -8.66 59.18
C SER A 476 42.51 -9.44 59.35
N GLY A 477 42.34 -10.52 58.55
CA GLY A 477 42.27 -11.89 59.11
C GLY A 477 41.26 -12.93 58.56
N GLY A 478 41.77 -13.99 57.89
CA GLY A 478 41.38 -15.40 58.17
C GLY A 478 40.46 -16.20 57.20
N GLY A 479 41.06 -17.17 56.47
CA GLY A 479 40.43 -18.41 55.95
C GLY A 479 39.43 -18.31 54.76
N GLY A 480 39.28 -19.29 53.86
CA GLY A 480 40.03 -20.53 53.60
C GLY A 480 39.20 -21.56 52.81
N GLY A 481 39.80 -22.27 51.84
CA GLY A 481 39.27 -23.54 51.28
C GLY A 481 38.85 -23.58 49.79
N ALA A 482 39.55 -24.44 49.03
CA ALA A 482 39.16 -25.27 47.86
C ALA A 482 38.17 -24.77 46.78
N GLY A 483 38.34 -25.11 45.49
CA GLY A 483 39.39 -25.90 44.83
C GLY A 483 38.97 -26.44 43.44
N GLY A 484 39.94 -26.70 42.55
CA GLY A 484 39.76 -27.38 41.25
C GLY A 484 39.19 -26.51 40.11
N GLY A 485 39.59 -26.68 38.84
CA GLY A 485 40.65 -27.54 38.30
C GLY A 485 40.48 -27.82 36.80
N GLY A 486 41.49 -27.50 35.99
CA GLY A 486 41.54 -27.81 34.55
C GLY A 486 40.64 -26.92 33.64
N GLY A 487 40.91 -26.79 32.35
CA GLY A 487 42.06 -27.30 31.59
C GLY A 487 41.82 -27.38 30.08
N ARG A 488 42.62 -26.63 29.30
CA ARG A 488 43.03 -26.90 27.91
C ARG A 488 41.96 -27.18 26.82
N SER A 489 41.88 -26.20 25.91
CA SER A 489 42.29 -26.32 24.49
C SER A 489 41.46 -27.14 23.47
N ARG A 490 41.09 -26.41 22.40
CA ARG A 490 41.34 -26.72 20.96
C ARG A 490 40.41 -27.66 20.16
N LYS A 491 40.05 -27.08 18.99
CA LYS A 491 39.90 -27.64 17.62
C LYS A 491 38.50 -28.00 17.08
N VAL A 492 38.18 -27.25 16.01
CA VAL A 492 37.30 -27.58 14.88
C VAL A 492 37.95 -28.71 14.04
N PRO A 493 37.20 -29.65 13.42
CA PRO A 493 36.71 -29.50 12.03
C PRO A 493 35.21 -29.89 11.90
N LYS A 494 34.38 -29.23 11.07
CA LYS A 494 34.28 -29.26 9.60
C LYS A 494 33.84 -30.60 8.98
N HIS A 495 32.62 -30.56 8.41
CA HIS A 495 32.16 -31.15 7.13
C HIS A 495 31.49 -32.55 7.02
N ILE A 496 30.38 -32.51 6.26
CA ILE A 496 29.91 -33.44 5.20
C ILE A 496 28.73 -34.41 5.51
N TRP A 497 27.59 -34.04 4.91
CA TRP A 497 26.52 -34.84 4.29
C TRP A 497 25.83 -36.01 5.02
N GLY A 498 24.48 -36.00 4.94
CA GLY A 498 23.81 -37.10 4.24
C GLY A 498 22.59 -37.75 4.87
N LEU A 499 21.39 -37.25 4.50
CA LEU A 499 20.20 -38.03 4.13
C LEU A 499 19.45 -38.91 5.17
N LEU A 500 18.16 -39.07 4.85
CA LEU A 500 17.21 -40.14 5.25
C LEU A 500 16.59 -40.12 6.66
N ASN A 501 15.34 -39.63 6.67
CA ASN A 501 14.20 -40.20 7.40
C ASN A 501 14.17 -41.75 7.21
N PRO A 502 13.65 -42.57 8.15
CA PRO A 502 12.19 -42.61 8.34
C PRO A 502 11.64 -43.04 9.72
N ALA A 503 10.30 -42.95 9.81
CA ALA A 503 9.37 -43.88 10.48
C ALA A 503 9.07 -43.78 12.00
N SER A 504 7.77 -43.57 12.25
CA SER A 504 6.90 -44.25 13.23
C SER A 504 7.29 -44.33 14.72
N ALA A 505 6.56 -43.56 15.53
CA ALA A 505 5.75 -44.07 16.63
C ALA A 505 4.48 -43.22 16.74
#